data_AF-A0AAJ1L549-F1
#
_entry.id   AF-A0AAJ1L549-F1
#
_cell.length_a   1.000
_cell.length_b   1.000
_cell.length_c   1.000
_cell.angle_alpha   90.00
_cell.angle_beta   90.00
_cell.angle_gamma   90.00
#
_symmetry.space_group_name_H-M   'P 1'
#
loop_
_entity.id
_entity.type
_entity.pdbx_description
1 polymer ?
#
loop_
_entity_poly.entity_id
_entity_poly.type
_entity_poly.pdbx_seq_one_letter_code
_entity_poly.pdbx_strand_id
1 'polypeptide(L)'
;MEVKDLFVETKKIVAEYKEYAEGLDKEEQELQMELAAMQEEMTAILLDQENANLSERIYLKAQAKGINSKVEIIHSMLEELNEKRSALKIAYVPVFQEVLRRDRTSANEYNVTELAIRHRYELLTEVAEMGKQFQKQYHSIAPDIHEIFEDTKVKEVFPRLEYSFEQDQYQPHFSWFDKSVISKNDMFSATRGNLPEHLKQPKEAK
;
A
#
# COMPACT_ATOMS: atom_id res chain seq x y z
N MET A 1 -9.98 4.69 -9.77
CA MET A 1 -10.26 5.20 -8.42
C MET A 1 -8.98 5.80 -7.91
N GLU A 2 -8.97 7.09 -7.59
CA GLU A 2 -7.81 7.75 -7.00
C GLU A 2 -7.80 7.47 -5.49
N VAL A 3 -6.67 7.04 -4.96
CA VAL A 3 -6.53 6.69 -3.53
C VAL A 3 -6.22 7.97 -2.76
N LYS A 4 -7.06 8.29 -1.78
CA LYS A 4 -6.83 9.39 -0.83
C LYS A 4 -5.50 9.21 -0.09
N ASP A 5 -4.93 10.32 0.37
CA ASP A 5 -3.74 10.30 1.20
C ASP A 5 -3.99 9.51 2.50
N LEU A 6 -3.21 8.45 2.71
CA LEU A 6 -3.41 7.50 3.81
C LEU A 6 -2.78 7.96 5.13
N PHE A 7 -1.85 8.92 5.10
CA PHE A 7 -1.00 9.26 6.25
C PHE A 7 -1.17 10.71 6.70
N VAL A 8 -2.38 11.27 6.57
CA VAL A 8 -2.62 12.69 6.83
C VAL A 8 -2.28 13.06 8.27
N GLU A 9 -2.74 12.29 9.25
CA GLU A 9 -2.47 12.60 10.66
C GLU A 9 -1.04 12.21 11.05
N THR A 10 -0.51 11.09 10.53
CA THR A 10 0.88 10.70 10.75
C THR A 10 1.85 11.77 10.24
N LYS A 11 1.61 12.37 9.07
CA LYS A 11 2.46 13.45 8.52
C LYS A 11 2.53 14.66 9.43
N LYS A 12 1.43 15.03 10.09
CA LYS A 12 1.41 16.14 11.07
C LYS A 12 2.30 15.83 12.27
N ILE A 13 2.17 14.63 12.84
CA ILE A 13 3.00 14.21 13.99
C ILE A 13 4.48 14.08 13.59
N VAL A 14 4.79 13.62 12.37
CA VAL A 14 6.17 13.60 11.85
C VAL A 14 6.73 15.02 11.78
N ALA A 15 5.95 16.00 11.31
CA ALA A 15 6.40 17.38 11.22
C ALA A 15 6.69 17.96 12.62
N GLU A 16 5.79 17.73 13.58
CA GLU A 16 5.96 18.15 14.97
C GLU A 16 7.22 17.52 15.61
N TYR A 17 7.40 16.21 15.45
CA TYR A 17 8.61 15.51 15.93
C TYR A 17 9.90 16.11 15.33
N LYS A 18 9.89 16.43 14.03
CA LYS A 18 11.04 17.01 13.35
C LYS A 18 11.37 18.40 13.88
N GLU A 19 10.37 19.23 14.17
CA GLU A 19 10.60 20.55 14.75
C GLU A 19 11.34 20.47 16.10
N TYR A 20 10.94 19.54 16.98
CA TYR A 20 11.65 19.31 18.24
C TYR A 20 13.05 18.72 18.02
N ALA A 21 13.20 17.79 17.07
CA ALA A 21 14.49 17.19 16.76
C ALA A 21 15.49 18.22 16.18
N GLU A 22 15.02 19.14 15.34
CA GLU A 22 15.84 20.23 14.79
C GLU A 22 16.35 21.19 15.87
N GLY A 23 15.58 21.41 16.94
CA GLY A 23 16.04 22.16 18.10
C GLY A 23 17.27 21.52 18.76
N LEU A 24 17.24 20.19 18.93
CA LEU A 24 18.36 19.42 19.47
C LEU A 24 19.55 19.37 18.50
N ASP A 25 19.30 19.29 17.19
CA ASP A 25 20.35 19.35 16.16
C ASP A 25 21.13 20.66 16.21
N LYS A 26 20.45 21.79 16.41
CA LYS A 26 21.10 23.10 16.52
C LYS A 26 21.95 23.21 17.78
N GLU A 27 21.41 22.79 18.93
CA GLU A 27 22.15 22.78 20.21
C GLU A 27 23.42 21.91 20.10
N GLU A 28 23.34 20.75 19.43
CA GLU A 28 24.49 19.89 19.19
C GLU A 28 25.54 20.56 18.28
N GLN A 29 25.11 21.23 17.22
CA GLN A 29 26.01 21.97 16.33
C GLN A 29 26.74 23.09 17.06
N GLU A 30 26.04 23.86 17.90
CA GLU A 30 26.65 24.92 18.72
C GLU A 30 27.71 24.35 19.67
N LEU A 31 27.41 23.26 20.36
CA LEU A 31 28.35 22.58 21.25
C LEU A 31 29.57 22.02 20.50
N GLN A 32 29.37 21.44 19.31
CA GLN A 32 30.47 20.92 18.49
C GLN A 32 31.38 22.03 17.96
N MET A 33 30.82 23.18 17.56
CA MET A 33 31.61 24.35 17.14
C MET A 33 32.44 24.90 18.30
N GLU A 34 31.84 25.04 19.48
CA GLU A 34 32.53 25.51 20.68
C GLU A 34 33.66 24.54 21.09
N LEU A 35 33.41 23.22 21.00
CA LEU A 35 34.42 22.19 21.24
C LEU A 35 35.60 22.32 20.27
N ALA A 36 35.33 22.51 18.98
CA ALA A 36 36.37 22.67 17.97
C ALA A 36 37.23 23.92 18.22
N ALA A 37 36.59 25.05 18.54
CA ALA A 37 37.29 26.29 18.88
C ALA A 37 38.20 26.12 20.12
N MET A 38 37.73 25.41 21.16
CA MET A 38 38.54 25.09 22.34
C MET A 38 39.72 24.17 22.04
N GLN A 39 39.55 23.22 21.11
CA GLN A 39 40.65 22.34 20.67
C GLN A 39 41.73 23.12 19.90
N GLU A 40 41.33 24.09 19.08
CA GLU A 40 42.26 25.00 18.40
C GLU A 40 43.01 25.88 19.42
N GLU A 41 42.30 26.48 20.39
CA GLU A 41 42.91 27.29 21.45
C GLU A 41 43.89 26.46 22.29
N MET A 42 43.53 25.23 22.65
CA MET A 42 44.42 24.32 23.37
C MET A 42 45.68 23.99 22.57
N THR A 43 45.54 23.77 21.26
CA THR A 43 46.68 23.51 20.37
C THR A 43 47.62 24.72 20.31
N ALA A 44 47.08 25.93 20.21
CA ALA A 44 47.87 27.16 20.26
C ALA A 44 48.64 27.30 21.59
N ILE A 45 47.98 27.04 22.72
CA ILE A 45 48.63 27.09 24.04
C ILE A 45 49.79 26.08 24.14
N LEU A 46 49.62 24.88 23.60
CA LEU A 46 50.69 23.87 23.60
C LEU A 46 51.91 24.32 22.80
N LEU A 47 51.70 24.96 21.65
CA LEU A 47 52.78 25.53 20.84
C LEU A 47 53.47 26.69 21.55
N ASP A 48 52.71 27.60 22.16
CA ASP A 48 53.25 28.77 22.87
C ASP A 48 54.08 28.36 24.10
N GLN A 49 53.74 27.24 24.76
CA GLN A 49 54.50 26.72 25.90
C GLN A 49 55.94 26.31 25.55
N GLU A 50 56.23 25.94 24.30
CA GLU A 50 57.56 25.48 23.89
C GLU A 50 58.63 26.57 24.04
N ASN A 51 58.25 27.83 23.81
CA ASN A 51 59.15 28.98 23.82
C ASN A 51 58.95 29.92 25.03
N ALA A 52 57.94 29.65 25.88
CA ALA A 52 57.57 30.49 27.01
C ALA A 52 58.58 30.43 28.18
N ASN A 53 58.76 31.57 28.86
CA ASN A 53 59.48 31.64 30.14
C ASN A 53 58.65 31.08 31.31
N LEU A 54 59.22 31.02 32.52
CA LEU A 54 58.56 30.39 33.68
C LEU A 54 57.20 31.03 34.03
N SER A 55 57.13 32.36 34.04
CA SER A 55 55.91 33.10 34.38
C SER A 55 54.82 32.90 33.31
N GLU A 56 55.19 32.95 32.04
CA GLU A 56 54.30 32.68 30.90
C GLU A 56 53.78 31.23 30.93
N ARG A 57 54.64 30.25 31.25
CA ARG A 57 54.21 28.84 31.38
C ARG A 57 53.17 28.64 32.48
N ILE A 58 53.31 29.33 33.62
CA ILE A 58 52.32 29.24 34.70
C ILE A 58 50.97 29.77 34.23
N TYR A 59 50.98 30.89 33.50
CA TYR A 59 49.77 31.48 32.92
C TYR A 59 49.11 30.56 31.89
N LEU A 60 49.88 30.07 30.91
CA LEU A 60 49.41 29.15 29.88
C LEU A 60 48.85 27.85 30.47
N LYS A 61 49.46 27.31 31.53
CA LYS A 61 48.91 26.14 32.25
C LYS A 61 47.59 26.43 32.94
N ALA A 62 47.41 27.63 33.49
CA ALA A 62 46.14 28.02 34.10
C ALA A 62 45.03 28.13 33.03
N GLN A 63 45.34 28.71 31.86
CA GLN A 63 44.42 28.79 30.73
C GLN A 63 44.05 27.39 30.21
N ALA A 64 45.03 26.52 29.97
CA ALA A 64 44.80 25.13 29.55
C ALA A 64 43.89 24.37 30.53
N LYS A 65 44.09 24.57 31.84
CA LYS A 65 43.22 23.97 32.86
C LYS A 65 41.78 24.50 32.77
N GLY A 66 41.60 25.79 32.48
CA GLY A 66 40.29 26.39 32.24
C GLY A 66 39.60 25.80 31.01
N ILE A 67 40.32 25.62 29.91
CA ILE A 67 39.78 25.00 28.68
C ILE A 67 39.38 23.55 28.95
N ASN A 68 40.24 22.76 29.61
CA ASN A 68 39.90 21.36 29.95
C ASN A 68 38.59 21.26 30.75
N SER A 69 38.41 22.13 31.74
CA SER A 69 37.15 22.19 32.50
C SER A 69 35.94 22.49 31.61
N LYS A 70 36.06 23.41 30.64
CA LYS A 70 34.96 23.72 29.73
C LYS A 70 34.68 22.57 28.76
N VAL A 71 35.72 21.89 28.26
CA VAL A 71 35.59 20.71 27.38
C VAL A 71 34.85 19.58 28.10
N GLU A 72 35.16 19.32 29.37
CA GLU A 72 34.44 18.34 30.19
C GLU A 72 32.95 18.69 30.31
N ILE A 73 32.62 19.97 30.54
CA ILE A 73 31.23 20.45 30.59
C ILE A 73 30.53 20.23 29.24
N ILE A 74 31.17 20.58 28.12
CA ILE A 74 30.60 20.40 26.78
C ILE A 74 30.33 18.92 26.50
N HIS A 75 31.27 18.03 26.84
CA HIS A 75 31.06 16.59 26.70
C HIS A 75 29.86 16.10 27.52
N SER A 76 29.74 16.54 28.78
CA SER A 76 28.55 16.23 29.60
C SER A 76 27.26 16.72 28.95
N MET A 77 27.26 17.94 28.39
CA MET A 77 26.08 18.48 27.71
C MET A 77 25.72 17.69 26.43
N LEU A 78 26.72 17.24 25.67
CA LEU A 78 26.50 16.40 24.49
C LEU A 78 25.89 15.04 24.86
N GLU A 79 26.33 14.44 25.99
CA GLU A 79 25.74 13.21 26.52
C GLU A 79 24.27 13.43 26.93
N GLU A 80 23.98 14.48 27.69
CA GLU A 80 22.61 14.86 28.07
C GLU A 80 21.73 15.09 26.84
N LEU A 81 22.26 15.70 25.78
CA LEU A 81 21.54 15.95 24.53
C LEU A 81 21.18 14.62 23.84
N ASN A 82 22.10 13.65 23.83
CA ASN A 82 21.81 12.31 23.31
C ASN A 82 20.73 11.58 24.13
N GLU A 83 20.73 11.74 25.46
CA GLU A 83 19.66 11.24 26.32
C GLU A 83 18.32 11.93 26.01
N LYS A 84 18.30 13.26 25.85
CA LYS A 84 17.10 14.02 25.45
C LYS A 84 16.55 13.53 24.11
N ARG A 85 17.41 13.25 23.11
CA ARG A 85 16.99 12.69 21.81
C ARG A 85 16.34 11.33 21.98
N SER A 86 16.91 10.48 22.83
CA SER A 86 16.37 9.14 23.11
C SER A 86 15.03 9.24 23.82
N ALA A 87 14.91 10.12 24.82
CA ALA A 87 13.66 10.40 25.53
C ALA A 87 12.58 10.94 24.57
N LEU A 88 12.93 11.86 23.66
CA LEU A 88 12.01 12.39 22.65
C LEU A 88 11.45 11.28 21.77
N LYS A 89 12.32 10.40 21.25
CA LYS A 89 11.88 9.25 20.43
C LYS A 89 10.93 8.36 21.21
N ILE A 90 11.26 8.01 22.45
CA ILE A 90 10.43 7.18 23.32
C ILE A 90 9.06 7.82 23.57
N ALA A 91 9.01 9.13 23.82
CA ALA A 91 7.77 9.87 24.04
C ALA A 91 6.84 9.89 22.82
N TYR A 92 7.40 9.96 21.61
CA TYR A 92 6.61 9.99 20.37
C TYR A 92 6.14 8.61 19.89
N VAL A 93 6.77 7.50 20.31
CA VAL A 93 6.33 6.13 19.95
C VAL A 93 4.83 5.89 20.20
N PRO A 94 4.27 6.11 21.41
CA PRO A 94 2.84 5.87 21.64
C PRO A 94 1.95 6.79 20.80
N VAL A 95 2.38 8.03 20.53
CA VAL A 95 1.65 8.98 19.67
C VAL A 95 1.60 8.44 18.24
N PHE A 96 2.74 8.00 17.71
CA PHE A 96 2.82 7.38 16.38
C PHE A 96 1.95 6.13 16.26
N GLN A 97 1.96 5.26 17.27
CA GLN A 97 1.12 4.06 17.27
C GLN A 97 -0.37 4.40 17.15
N GLU A 98 -0.83 5.42 17.88
CA GLU A 98 -2.23 5.83 17.85
C GLU A 98 -2.63 6.48 16.51
N VAL A 99 -1.81 7.40 15.99
CA VAL A 99 -2.14 8.05 14.69
C VAL A 99 -2.04 7.07 13.52
N LEU A 100 -1.06 6.16 13.51
CA LEU A 100 -0.96 5.10 12.49
C LEU A 100 -2.17 4.17 12.54
N ARG A 101 -2.68 3.85 13.73
CA ARG A 101 -3.91 3.05 13.88
C ARG A 101 -5.11 3.78 13.30
N ARG A 102 -5.24 5.08 13.52
CA ARG A 102 -6.32 5.92 12.95
C ARG A 102 -6.19 6.04 11.44
N ASP A 103 -5.01 6.35 10.93
CA ASP A 103 -4.75 6.44 9.49
C ASP A 103 -5.07 5.11 8.79
N ARG A 104 -4.77 3.96 9.42
CA ARG A 104 -5.12 2.64 8.89
C ARG A 104 -6.63 2.40 8.77
N THR A 105 -7.48 3.02 9.58
CA THR A 105 -8.94 2.82 9.44
C THR A 105 -9.47 3.43 8.16
N SER A 106 -8.82 4.47 7.61
CA SER A 106 -9.17 5.04 6.30
C SER A 106 -9.01 4.04 5.15
N ALA A 107 -8.11 3.06 5.29
CA ALA A 107 -7.93 2.00 4.30
C ALA A 107 -9.18 1.11 4.16
N ASN A 108 -10.02 1.01 5.20
CA ASN A 108 -11.26 0.23 5.15
C ASN A 108 -12.31 0.83 4.21
N GLU A 109 -12.15 2.11 3.79
CA GLU A 109 -12.99 2.71 2.74
C GLU A 109 -12.79 1.99 1.39
N TYR A 110 -11.63 1.38 1.17
CA TYR A 110 -11.30 0.65 -0.06
C TYR A 110 -11.61 -0.83 0.09
N ASN A 111 -12.89 -1.18 0.00
CA ASN A 111 -13.32 -2.58 0.06
C ASN A 111 -13.09 -3.29 -1.29
N VAL A 112 -11.91 -3.89 -1.43
CA VAL A 112 -11.52 -4.65 -2.64
C VAL A 112 -12.41 -5.89 -2.84
N THR A 113 -13.02 -6.43 -1.79
CA THR A 113 -13.97 -7.55 -1.91
C THR A 113 -15.24 -7.11 -2.64
N GLU A 114 -15.81 -5.95 -2.29
CA GLU A 114 -16.97 -5.39 -3.00
C GLU A 114 -16.62 -5.05 -4.46
N LEU A 115 -15.40 -4.55 -4.70
CA LEU A 115 -14.89 -4.31 -6.05
C LEU A 115 -14.85 -5.60 -6.89
N ALA A 116 -14.32 -6.69 -6.30
CA ALA A 116 -14.25 -8.00 -6.97
C ALA A 116 -15.64 -8.61 -7.21
N ILE A 117 -16.56 -8.48 -6.23
CA ILE A 117 -17.95 -8.91 -6.37
C ILE A 117 -18.63 -8.15 -7.52
N ARG A 118 -18.43 -6.82 -7.59
CA ARG A 118 -19.00 -6.00 -8.66
C ARG A 118 -18.54 -6.44 -10.05
N HIS A 119 -17.24 -6.55 -10.28
CA HIS A 119 -16.74 -6.94 -11.60
C HIS A 119 -17.09 -8.39 -11.97
N ARG A 120 -17.17 -9.30 -10.99
CA ARG A 120 -17.70 -10.65 -11.23
C ARG A 120 -19.16 -10.61 -11.63
N TYR A 121 -19.97 -9.75 -10.99
CA TYR A 121 -21.38 -9.58 -11.33
C TYR A 121 -21.56 -9.01 -12.74
N GLU A 122 -20.84 -7.93 -13.07
CA GLU A 122 -20.87 -7.30 -14.39
C GLU A 122 -20.51 -8.32 -15.49
N LEU A 123 -19.39 -9.03 -15.35
CA LEU A 123 -18.97 -10.02 -16.33
C LEU A 123 -20.00 -11.15 -16.51
N LEU A 124 -20.49 -11.73 -15.41
CA LEU A 124 -21.49 -12.81 -15.50
C LEU A 124 -22.81 -12.31 -16.09
N THR A 125 -23.16 -11.04 -15.86
CA THR A 125 -24.36 -10.41 -16.43
C THR A 125 -24.22 -10.24 -17.93
N GLU A 126 -23.10 -9.68 -18.40
CA GLU A 126 -22.81 -9.54 -19.83
C GLU A 126 -22.82 -10.90 -20.55
N VAL A 127 -22.21 -11.93 -19.94
CA VAL A 127 -22.23 -13.29 -20.49
C VAL A 127 -23.62 -13.89 -20.48
N ALA A 128 -24.42 -13.66 -19.43
CA ALA A 128 -25.80 -14.12 -19.35
C ALA A 128 -26.70 -13.45 -20.40
N GLU A 129 -26.50 -12.16 -20.68
CA GLU A 129 -27.20 -11.46 -21.76
C GLU A 129 -26.87 -12.05 -23.13
N MET A 130 -25.59 -12.36 -23.39
CA MET A 130 -25.19 -13.08 -24.61
C MET A 130 -25.87 -14.46 -24.68
N GLY A 131 -25.84 -15.24 -23.61
CA GLY A 131 -26.51 -16.54 -23.53
C GLY A 131 -28.01 -16.46 -23.83
N LYS A 132 -28.71 -15.45 -23.28
CA LYS A 132 -30.14 -15.19 -23.55
C LYS A 132 -30.41 -14.85 -25.02
N GLN A 133 -29.51 -14.08 -25.66
CA GLN A 133 -29.65 -13.77 -27.08
C GLN A 133 -29.49 -15.02 -27.96
N PHE A 134 -28.50 -15.87 -27.67
CA PHE A 134 -28.32 -17.16 -28.35
C PHE A 134 -29.56 -18.05 -28.18
N GLN A 135 -30.07 -18.19 -26.96
CA GLN A 135 -31.29 -18.93 -26.69
C GLN A 135 -32.48 -18.37 -27.48
N LYS A 136 -32.68 -17.06 -27.45
CA LYS A 136 -33.80 -16.43 -28.18
C LYS A 136 -33.72 -16.71 -29.68
N GLN A 137 -32.53 -16.65 -30.27
CA GLN A 137 -32.32 -16.98 -31.68
C GLN A 137 -32.59 -18.46 -31.96
N TYR A 138 -32.04 -19.38 -31.15
CA TYR A 138 -32.30 -20.82 -31.28
C TYR A 138 -33.81 -21.12 -31.25
N HIS A 139 -34.52 -20.63 -30.23
CA HIS A 139 -35.96 -20.88 -30.07
C HIS A 139 -36.80 -20.24 -31.19
N SER A 140 -36.30 -19.20 -31.87
CA SER A 140 -37.02 -18.58 -32.97
C SER A 140 -37.03 -19.42 -34.24
N ILE A 141 -36.00 -20.23 -34.47
CA ILE A 141 -35.87 -21.09 -35.66
C ILE A 141 -36.15 -22.56 -35.34
N ALA A 142 -36.10 -22.96 -34.07
CA ALA A 142 -36.25 -24.34 -33.66
C ALA A 142 -37.56 -24.99 -34.14
N PRO A 143 -38.74 -24.35 -34.09
CA PRO A 143 -39.97 -24.96 -34.59
C PRO A 143 -39.89 -25.34 -36.07
N ASP A 144 -39.38 -24.43 -36.92
CA ASP A 144 -39.27 -24.64 -38.36
C ASP A 144 -38.24 -25.75 -38.69
N ILE A 145 -37.14 -25.81 -37.94
CA ILE A 145 -36.14 -26.87 -38.09
C ILE A 145 -36.68 -28.22 -37.61
N HIS A 146 -37.37 -28.26 -36.47
CA HIS A 146 -37.97 -29.49 -35.94
C HIS A 146 -39.08 -30.04 -36.84
N GLU A 147 -39.89 -29.19 -37.49
CA GLU A 147 -40.86 -29.62 -38.49
C GLU A 147 -40.21 -30.46 -39.60
N ILE A 148 -39.05 -30.01 -40.10
CA ILE A 148 -38.29 -30.73 -41.14
C ILE A 148 -37.64 -32.00 -40.56
N PHE A 149 -37.04 -31.89 -39.38
CA PHE A 149 -36.24 -32.96 -38.79
C PHE A 149 -37.11 -34.12 -38.28
N GLU A 150 -38.38 -33.86 -37.95
CA GLU A 150 -39.35 -34.85 -37.50
C GLU A 150 -40.05 -35.61 -38.63
N ASP A 151 -39.91 -35.16 -39.90
CA ASP A 151 -40.48 -35.86 -41.06
C ASP A 151 -39.88 -37.27 -41.22
N THR A 152 -40.76 -38.26 -41.37
CA THR A 152 -40.39 -39.67 -41.41
C THR A 152 -39.51 -40.03 -42.60
N LYS A 153 -39.76 -39.43 -43.78
CA LYS A 153 -38.94 -39.67 -44.99
C LYS A 153 -37.58 -39.00 -44.86
N VAL A 154 -37.51 -37.83 -44.24
CA VAL A 154 -36.25 -37.14 -43.94
C VAL A 154 -35.40 -37.98 -42.97
N LYS A 155 -36.00 -38.53 -41.90
CA LYS A 155 -35.31 -39.41 -40.94
C LYS A 155 -34.80 -40.71 -41.57
N GLU A 156 -35.51 -41.28 -42.53
CA GLU A 156 -35.06 -42.48 -43.26
C GLU A 156 -33.79 -42.23 -44.08
N VAL A 157 -33.69 -41.06 -44.71
CA VAL A 157 -32.53 -40.68 -45.54
C VAL A 157 -31.38 -40.14 -44.69
N PHE A 158 -31.69 -39.40 -43.62
CA PHE A 158 -30.73 -38.72 -42.74
C PHE A 158 -30.95 -39.06 -41.25
N PRO A 159 -30.69 -40.31 -40.81
CA PRO A 159 -31.06 -40.78 -39.47
C PRO A 159 -30.29 -40.12 -38.29
N ARG A 160 -29.23 -39.36 -38.56
CA ARG A 160 -28.44 -38.64 -37.54
C ARG A 160 -28.74 -37.14 -37.48
N LEU A 161 -29.68 -36.66 -38.29
CA LEU A 161 -29.97 -35.24 -38.43
C LEU A 161 -30.44 -34.63 -37.10
N GLU A 162 -31.17 -35.38 -36.29
CA GLU A 162 -31.67 -34.97 -34.97
C GLU A 162 -30.54 -34.53 -34.01
N TYR A 163 -29.36 -35.14 -34.08
CA TYR A 163 -28.20 -34.78 -33.24
C TYR A 163 -27.47 -33.51 -33.69
N SER A 164 -27.80 -32.96 -34.85
CA SER A 164 -27.14 -31.77 -35.41
C SER A 164 -27.76 -30.44 -34.94
N PHE A 165 -28.90 -30.51 -34.26
CA PHE A 165 -29.64 -29.34 -33.82
C PHE A 165 -30.06 -29.50 -32.36
N GLU A 166 -29.08 -29.43 -31.47
CA GLU A 166 -29.28 -29.46 -30.02
C GLU A 166 -28.93 -28.10 -29.41
N GLN A 167 -29.77 -27.60 -28.50
CA GLN A 167 -29.60 -26.28 -27.87
C GLN A 167 -28.21 -26.07 -27.24
N ASP A 168 -27.64 -27.11 -26.61
CA ASP A 168 -26.33 -27.05 -25.96
C ASP A 168 -25.17 -26.78 -26.94
N GLN A 169 -25.36 -26.98 -28.24
CA GLN A 169 -24.39 -26.67 -29.29
C GLN A 169 -24.42 -25.18 -29.68
N TYR A 170 -25.50 -24.47 -29.35
CA TYR A 170 -25.74 -23.07 -29.72
C TYR A 170 -25.71 -22.17 -28.49
N GLN A 171 -24.57 -22.16 -27.79
CA GLN A 171 -24.27 -21.29 -26.66
C GLN A 171 -22.91 -20.59 -26.87
N PRO A 172 -22.65 -19.45 -26.18
CA PRO A 172 -21.35 -18.81 -26.24
C PRO A 172 -20.22 -19.78 -25.88
N HIS A 173 -19.19 -19.84 -26.73
CA HIS A 173 -18.04 -20.71 -26.51
C HIS A 173 -17.27 -20.27 -25.26
N PHE A 174 -16.92 -21.24 -24.43
CA PHE A 174 -16.14 -20.99 -23.23
C PHE A 174 -15.14 -22.11 -22.96
N SER A 175 -13.92 -21.71 -22.57
CA SER A 175 -12.79 -22.61 -22.35
C SER A 175 -12.00 -22.19 -21.11
N TRP A 176 -11.71 -23.15 -20.21
CA TRP A 176 -11.22 -22.90 -18.84
C TRP A 176 -9.69 -23.01 -18.68
N PHE A 177 -8.89 -22.88 -19.74
CA PHE A 177 -7.48 -23.30 -19.67
C PHE A 177 -6.57 -22.44 -18.77
N ASP A 178 -7.03 -21.29 -18.25
CA ASP A 178 -6.23 -20.40 -17.41
C ASP A 178 -6.74 -20.26 -15.96
N LYS A 179 -5.86 -19.76 -15.07
CA LYS A 179 -6.17 -19.45 -13.65
C LYS A 179 -7.20 -18.33 -13.55
N SER A 180 -8.48 -18.69 -13.58
CA SER A 180 -9.60 -17.75 -13.44
C SER A 180 -9.93 -17.44 -11.98
N VAL A 181 -10.30 -16.19 -11.70
CA VAL A 181 -10.77 -15.70 -10.38
C VAL A 181 -12.24 -16.07 -10.13
N ILE A 182 -12.94 -16.53 -11.17
CA ILE A 182 -14.35 -16.92 -11.13
C ILE A 182 -14.42 -18.45 -11.09
N SER A 183 -15.52 -19.01 -10.57
CA SER A 183 -15.74 -20.46 -10.60
C SER A 183 -16.12 -20.93 -12.00
N LYS A 184 -15.65 -22.13 -12.37
CA LYS A 184 -16.02 -22.81 -13.62
C LYS A 184 -17.54 -22.91 -13.76
N ASN A 185 -18.22 -23.33 -12.70
CA ASN A 185 -19.67 -23.56 -12.72
C ASN A 185 -20.46 -22.27 -12.92
N ASP A 186 -19.98 -21.16 -12.36
CA ASP A 186 -20.64 -19.86 -12.48
C ASP A 186 -20.59 -19.35 -13.92
N MET A 187 -19.46 -19.53 -14.58
CA MET A 187 -19.31 -19.17 -16.00
C MET A 187 -20.19 -20.05 -16.90
N PHE A 188 -20.24 -21.36 -16.66
CA PHE A 188 -21.14 -22.25 -17.42
C PHE A 188 -22.62 -21.96 -17.18
N SER A 189 -22.99 -21.54 -15.97
CA SER A 189 -24.35 -21.07 -15.70
C SER A 189 -24.66 -19.81 -16.51
N ALA A 190 -23.73 -18.84 -16.52
CA ALA A 190 -23.89 -17.61 -17.26
C ALA A 190 -23.95 -17.82 -18.77
N THR A 191 -23.13 -18.71 -19.37
CA THR A 191 -23.23 -19.01 -20.81
C THR A 191 -24.59 -19.58 -21.21
N ARG A 192 -25.30 -20.22 -20.26
CA ARG A 192 -26.68 -20.69 -20.42
C ARG A 192 -27.73 -19.62 -20.10
N GLY A 193 -27.33 -18.37 -19.92
CA GLY A 193 -28.23 -17.24 -19.64
C GLY A 193 -28.64 -17.07 -18.18
N ASN A 194 -28.06 -17.83 -17.24
CA ASN A 194 -28.46 -17.85 -15.84
C ASN A 194 -27.40 -17.25 -14.92
N LEU A 195 -27.79 -16.34 -14.03
CA LEU A 195 -26.91 -15.85 -12.97
C LEU A 195 -26.87 -16.86 -11.80
N PRO A 196 -25.68 -17.15 -11.23
CA PRO A 196 -25.57 -18.04 -10.07
C PRO A 196 -26.28 -17.51 -8.82
N GLU A 197 -26.90 -18.38 -8.02
CA GLU A 197 -27.72 -17.98 -6.85
C GLU A 197 -26.94 -17.27 -5.74
N HIS A 198 -25.66 -17.60 -5.55
CA HIS A 198 -24.81 -16.96 -4.54
C HIS A 198 -24.24 -15.60 -4.99
N LEU A 199 -24.48 -15.20 -6.25
CA LEU A 199 -24.02 -13.93 -6.78
C LEU A 199 -24.95 -12.81 -6.31
N LYS A 200 -24.50 -12.02 -5.35
CA LYS A 200 -25.25 -10.85 -4.87
C LYS A 200 -25.07 -9.67 -5.82
N GLN A 201 -26.18 -9.02 -6.18
CA GLN A 201 -26.13 -7.76 -6.91
C GLN A 201 -25.40 -6.70 -6.06
N PRO A 202 -24.40 -5.99 -6.62
CA PRO A 202 -23.69 -4.93 -5.92
C PRO A 202 -24.64 -3.80 -5.52
N LYS A 203 -24.40 -3.15 -4.38
CA LYS A 203 -25.23 -2.03 -3.89
C LYS A 203 -25.29 -0.82 -4.84
N GLU A 204 -24.32 -0.69 -5.73
CA GLU A 204 -24.19 0.41 -6.69
C GLU A 204 -24.41 0.00 -8.15
N ALA A 205 -24.75 -1.27 -8.42
CA ALA A 205 -25.02 -1.71 -9.79
C ALA A 205 -26.36 -1.11 -10.25
N LYS A 206 -26.29 -0.19 -11.22
CA LYS A 206 -27.45 0.32 -11.97
C LYS A 206 -27.94 -0.70 -12.96
#